data_AF-A0AAD3CWT1-F1
#
_entry.id   AF-A0AAD3CWT1-F1
#
_cell.length_a   1.000
_cell.length_b   1.000
_cell.length_c   1.000
_cell.angle_alpha   90.00
_cell.angle_beta   90.00
_cell.angle_gamma   90.00
#
_symmetry.space_group_name_H-M   'P 1'
#
loop_
_entity.id
_entity.type
_entity.pdbx_description
1 polymer ?
#
loop_
_entity_poly.entity_id
_entity_poly.type
_entity_poly.pdbx_seq_one_letter_code
_entity_poly.pdbx_strand_id
1 'polypeptide(L)'
;MAPIVISEEAKRAANLRVLQKNDKDIADIIGSATHVVLYEFNTQSNAWENCNVEGSLFVVKRSSTPRFQMIVMNRNSKDNLVVPLAKTFQMQVREPYLIFRFNTNDKTPQKVRGIWFHDDKERNKIVQILDKAVKSLSMAVEEPAAPKTQPVDKTEAAASLMAALKIGGSNQTAQSTSEPNSQPQRQPQAQTQEPNVQNMVLDKKSLQLSLMSLLQEDKFLDIIHAQYVKVAKARAASGNQK
;
A
#
# COMPACT_ATOMS: atom_id res chain seq x y z
N MET A 1 24.85 -23.42 -19.82
CA MET A 1 24.36 -23.22 -18.44
C MET A 1 22.85 -23.14 -18.50
N ALA A 2 22.13 -24.10 -17.92
CA ALA A 2 20.68 -24.03 -17.84
C ALA A 2 20.29 -22.90 -16.86
N PRO A 3 19.31 -22.04 -17.18
CA PRO A 3 18.86 -21.02 -16.25
C PRO A 3 18.30 -21.71 -14.99
N ILE A 4 18.75 -21.24 -13.82
CA ILE A 4 18.18 -21.67 -12.53
C ILE A 4 16.74 -21.14 -12.52
N VAL A 5 15.78 -21.97 -12.91
CA VAL A 5 14.36 -21.66 -12.81
C VAL A 5 14.01 -21.74 -11.33
N ILE A 6 14.12 -20.60 -10.64
CA ILE A 6 13.55 -20.46 -9.30
C ILE A 6 12.04 -20.72 -9.45
N SER A 7 11.52 -21.71 -8.74
CA SER A 7 10.09 -22.00 -8.80
C SER A 7 9.28 -20.81 -8.27
N GLU A 8 8.15 -20.50 -8.91
CA GLU A 8 7.25 -19.43 -8.46
C GLU A 8 6.84 -19.62 -6.99
N GLU A 9 6.71 -20.87 -6.54
CA GLU A 9 6.45 -21.19 -5.14
C GLU A 9 7.61 -20.79 -4.21
N ALA A 10 8.86 -21.04 -4.61
CA ALA A 10 10.02 -20.63 -3.82
C ALA A 10 10.12 -19.10 -3.73
N LYS A 11 9.83 -18.39 -4.83
CA LYS A 11 9.78 -16.92 -4.86
C LYS A 11 8.65 -16.40 -3.96
N ARG A 12 7.47 -16.99 -4.03
CA ARG A 12 6.31 -16.64 -3.19
C ARG A 12 6.60 -16.87 -1.72
N ALA A 13 7.19 -18.01 -1.35
CA ALA A 13 7.58 -18.32 0.02
C ALA A 13 8.65 -17.36 0.55
N ALA A 14 9.64 -16.98 -0.29
CA ALA A 14 10.64 -15.99 0.08
C ALA A 14 10.01 -14.60 0.33
N ASN A 15 9.13 -14.15 -0.57
CA ASN A 15 8.41 -12.89 -0.41
C ASN A 15 7.53 -12.88 0.83
N LEU A 16 6.83 -13.98 1.11
CA LEU A 16 5.99 -14.12 2.31
C LEU A 16 6.83 -13.99 3.58
N ARG A 17 8.00 -14.62 3.64
CA ARG A 17 8.94 -14.49 4.77
C ARG A 17 9.41 -13.05 4.96
N VAL A 18 9.65 -12.31 3.89
CA VAL A 18 10.04 -10.89 3.97
C VAL A 18 8.89 -10.07 4.57
N LEU A 19 7.67 -10.22 4.06
CA LEU A 19 6.49 -9.52 4.56
C LEU A 19 6.21 -9.85 6.04
N GLN A 20 6.37 -11.12 6.43
CA GLN A 20 6.17 -11.59 7.80
C GLN A 20 7.18 -11.04 8.82
N LYS A 21 8.37 -10.60 8.37
CA LYS A 21 9.33 -9.89 9.25
C LYS A 21 8.78 -8.54 9.71
N ASN A 22 8.03 -7.86 8.84
CA ASN A 22 7.39 -6.59 9.14
C ASN A 22 6.05 -6.78 9.87
N ASP A 23 5.29 -7.82 9.50
CA ASP A 23 3.98 -8.10 10.10
C ASP A 23 3.73 -9.61 10.22
N LYS A 24 3.82 -10.13 11.45
CA LYS A 24 3.67 -11.56 11.76
C LYS A 24 2.26 -12.09 11.50
N ASP A 25 1.25 -11.23 11.40
CA ASP A 25 -0.13 -11.63 11.15
C ASP A 25 -0.40 -11.91 9.68
N ILE A 26 0.55 -11.63 8.78
CA ILE A 26 0.42 -11.95 7.36
C ILE A 26 0.43 -13.48 7.19
N ALA A 27 -0.73 -14.01 6.80
CA ALA A 27 -0.94 -15.44 6.61
C ALA A 27 -0.61 -15.87 5.18
N ASP A 28 -0.97 -15.04 4.18
CA ASP A 28 -0.79 -15.43 2.77
C ASP A 28 -0.70 -14.24 1.80
N ILE A 29 -0.05 -14.45 0.65
CA ILE A 29 -0.03 -13.50 -0.48
C ILE A 29 -1.07 -13.93 -1.52
N ILE A 30 -2.10 -13.10 -1.72
CA ILE A 30 -3.18 -13.38 -2.68
C ILE A 30 -2.97 -12.72 -4.05
N GLY A 31 -2.05 -11.74 -4.13
CA GLY A 31 -1.67 -11.09 -5.38
C GLY A 31 -0.34 -10.37 -5.28
N SER A 32 0.37 -10.26 -6.40
CA SER A 32 1.62 -9.51 -6.50
C SER A 32 1.76 -8.81 -7.85
N ALA A 33 2.42 -7.65 -7.86
CA ALA A 33 2.89 -6.97 -9.06
C ALA A 33 4.37 -6.63 -8.91
N THR A 34 5.11 -6.72 -10.01
CA THR A 34 6.57 -6.67 -10.01
C THR A 34 7.08 -5.26 -9.80
N HIS A 35 6.50 -4.29 -10.49
CA HIS A 35 6.94 -2.90 -10.44
C HIS A 35 5.76 -1.92 -10.49
N VAL A 36 5.65 -1.11 -9.44
CA VAL A 36 4.69 -0.02 -9.31
C VAL A 36 5.36 1.25 -8.80
N VAL A 37 4.76 2.41 -9.15
CA VAL A 37 5.17 3.73 -8.67
C VAL A 37 3.97 4.45 -8.05
N LEU A 38 4.16 5.03 -6.86
CA LEU A 38 3.12 5.72 -6.12
C LEU A 38 3.14 7.23 -6.36
N TYR A 39 1.96 7.77 -6.65
CA TYR A 39 1.67 9.19 -6.72
C TYR A 39 0.60 9.56 -5.70
N GLU A 40 0.66 10.79 -5.20
CA GLU A 40 -0.35 11.39 -4.34
C GLU A 40 -0.86 12.67 -5.00
N PHE A 41 -2.17 12.87 -4.97
CA PHE A 41 -2.77 14.08 -5.51
C PHE A 41 -2.76 15.16 -4.42
N ASN A 42 -2.05 16.25 -4.69
CA ASN A 42 -2.03 17.40 -3.82
C ASN A 42 -3.22 18.31 -4.15
N THR A 43 -4.14 18.44 -3.20
CA THR A 43 -5.36 19.24 -3.36
C THR A 43 -5.10 20.75 -3.37
N GLN A 44 -3.96 21.20 -2.82
CA GLN A 44 -3.60 22.63 -2.80
C GLN A 44 -3.02 23.07 -4.14
N SER A 45 -2.12 22.27 -4.72
CA SER A 45 -1.53 22.54 -6.03
C SER A 45 -2.36 22.00 -7.21
N ASN A 46 -3.40 21.21 -6.91
CA ASN A 46 -4.25 20.54 -7.90
C ASN A 46 -3.43 19.69 -8.90
N ALA A 47 -2.35 19.08 -8.42
CA ALA A 47 -1.37 18.35 -9.22
C ALA A 47 -1.03 17.00 -8.58
N TRP A 48 -0.51 16.09 -9.41
CA TRP A 48 0.02 14.81 -8.96
C TRP A 48 1.49 14.95 -8.60
N GLU A 49 1.85 14.48 -7.41
CA GLU A 49 3.22 14.50 -6.90
C GLU A 49 3.73 13.06 -6.74
N ASN A 50 4.98 12.81 -7.12
CA ASN A 50 5.61 11.51 -6.94
C ASN A 50 5.97 11.34 -5.45
N CYS A 51 5.50 10.26 -4.83
CA CYS A 51 5.76 9.99 -3.42
C CYS A 51 7.16 9.41 -3.15
N ASN A 52 7.96 9.19 -4.19
CA ASN A 52 9.27 8.53 -4.10
C ASN A 52 9.18 7.11 -3.49
N VAL A 53 8.01 6.47 -3.69
CA VAL A 53 7.74 5.08 -3.30
C VAL A 53 7.57 4.27 -4.57
N GLU A 54 8.56 3.45 -4.86
CA GLU A 54 8.65 2.62 -6.06
C GLU A 54 9.11 1.22 -5.67
N GLY A 55 8.48 0.19 -6.22
CA GLY A 55 8.89 -1.18 -5.97
C GLY A 55 7.82 -2.20 -6.27
N SER A 56 7.71 -3.22 -5.43
CA SER A 56 6.80 -4.36 -5.67
C SER A 56 5.55 -4.24 -4.81
N LEU A 57 4.39 -4.53 -5.40
CA LEU A 57 3.10 -4.48 -4.74
C LEU A 57 2.66 -5.89 -4.35
N PHE A 58 2.12 -6.03 -3.15
CA PHE A 58 1.55 -7.26 -2.64
C PHE A 58 0.16 -6.99 -2.07
N VAL A 59 -0.78 -7.87 -2.38
CA VAL A 59 -2.06 -7.94 -1.67
C VAL A 59 -2.01 -9.16 -0.78
N VAL A 60 -2.22 -8.97 0.51
CA VAL A 60 -2.03 -9.98 1.53
C VAL A 60 -3.31 -10.25 2.32
N LYS A 61 -3.44 -11.49 2.81
CA LYS A 61 -4.45 -11.92 3.76
C LYS A 61 -3.79 -12.05 5.14
N ARG A 62 -4.41 -11.44 6.15
CA ARG A 62 -3.93 -11.44 7.54
C ARG A 62 -4.80 -12.32 8.42
N SER A 63 -4.26 -12.85 9.51
CA SER A 63 -5.00 -13.57 10.55
C SER A 63 -5.82 -12.62 11.44
N SER A 64 -5.34 -11.38 11.61
CA SER A 64 -5.97 -10.33 12.40
C SER A 64 -6.65 -9.26 11.53
N THR A 65 -7.41 -8.36 12.15
CA THR A 65 -8.00 -7.19 11.49
C THR A 65 -6.93 -6.11 11.27
N PRO A 66 -6.89 -5.42 10.11
CA PRO A 66 -7.68 -5.66 8.89
C PRO A 66 -7.32 -6.99 8.20
N ARG A 67 -8.35 -7.74 7.78
CA ARG A 67 -8.25 -9.08 7.17
C ARG A 67 -7.46 -9.10 5.87
N PHE A 68 -7.46 -8.00 5.12
CA PHE A 68 -6.71 -7.82 3.89
C PHE A 68 -5.97 -6.49 3.91
N GLN A 69 -4.79 -6.48 3.30
CA GLN A 69 -3.98 -5.27 3.15
C GLN A 69 -3.32 -5.25 1.76
N MET A 70 -3.10 -4.04 1.25
CA MET A 70 -2.25 -3.78 0.10
C MET A 70 -0.95 -3.14 0.58
N ILE A 71 0.18 -3.71 0.20
CA ILE A 71 1.51 -3.28 0.63
C ILE A 71 2.34 -2.97 -0.62
N VAL A 72 2.96 -1.80 -0.67
CA VAL A 72 4.01 -1.51 -1.65
C VAL A 72 5.35 -1.48 -0.91
N MET A 73 6.19 -2.47 -1.21
CA MET A 73 7.54 -2.52 -0.68
C MET A 73 8.45 -1.60 -1.49
N ASN A 74 8.95 -0.55 -0.83
CA ASN A 74 9.81 0.44 -1.45
C ASN A 74 11.21 -0.15 -1.67
N ARG A 75 11.78 0.07 -2.86
CA ARG A 75 13.16 -0.32 -3.19
C ARG A 75 14.16 0.76 -2.82
N ASN A 76 13.71 2.02 -2.75
CA ASN A 76 14.57 3.19 -2.58
C ASN A 76 14.73 3.57 -1.11
N SER A 77 13.90 3.04 -0.22
CA SER A 77 13.96 3.29 1.23
C SER A 77 13.31 2.15 2.01
N LYS A 78 13.36 2.24 3.35
CA LYS A 78 12.63 1.32 4.24
C LYS A 78 11.15 1.71 4.44
N ASP A 79 10.74 2.85 3.88
CA ASP A 79 9.40 3.39 4.05
C ASP A 79 8.45 2.75 3.05
N ASN A 80 7.83 1.67 3.50
CA ASN A 80 6.83 0.93 2.75
C ASN A 80 5.46 1.59 2.89
N LEU A 81 4.66 1.54 1.82
CA LEU A 81 3.25 1.88 1.90
C LEU A 81 2.47 0.65 2.40
N VAL A 82 1.70 0.81 3.47
CA VAL A 82 0.74 -0.21 3.94
C VAL A 82 -0.65 0.40 3.94
N VAL A 83 -1.58 -0.22 3.22
CA VAL A 83 -2.96 0.21 3.06
C VAL A 83 -3.90 -0.89 3.55
N PRO A 84 -4.51 -0.72 4.74
CA PRO A 84 -5.66 -1.49 5.19
C PRO A 84 -6.80 -1.49 4.16
N LEU A 85 -7.28 -2.68 3.76
CA LEU A 85 -8.49 -2.78 2.97
C LEU A 85 -9.69 -2.80 3.92
N ALA A 86 -10.48 -1.73 3.86
CA ALA A 86 -11.76 -1.62 4.55
C ALA A 86 -12.92 -1.86 3.58
N LYS A 87 -14.13 -2.08 4.12
CA LYS A 87 -15.36 -2.18 3.30
C LYS A 87 -15.65 -0.92 2.50
N THR A 88 -15.20 0.22 3.03
CA THR A 88 -15.35 1.55 2.43
C THR A 88 -14.21 1.89 1.45
N PHE A 89 -13.30 0.95 1.17
CA PHE A 89 -12.21 1.16 0.24
C PHE A 89 -12.76 1.41 -1.16
N GLN A 90 -12.42 2.57 -1.72
CA GLN A 90 -12.85 2.99 -3.05
C GLN A 90 -11.64 3.06 -3.97
N MET A 91 -11.78 2.43 -5.13
CA MET A 91 -10.77 2.46 -6.18
C MET A 91 -11.42 2.67 -7.55
N GLN A 92 -10.66 3.25 -8.47
CA GLN A 92 -11.03 3.48 -9.85
C GLN A 92 -9.81 3.24 -10.73
N VAL A 93 -10.00 2.46 -11.80
CA VAL A 93 -8.98 2.30 -12.84
C VAL A 93 -9.09 3.46 -13.82
N ARG A 94 -8.00 4.21 -13.98
CA ARG A 94 -7.83 5.19 -15.06
C ARG A 94 -6.49 4.89 -15.69
N GLU A 95 -6.50 4.10 -16.75
CA GLU A 95 -5.28 3.61 -17.39
C GLU A 95 -4.30 4.75 -17.68
N PRO A 96 -2.99 4.57 -17.39
CA PRO A 96 -2.31 3.38 -16.85
C PRO A 96 -2.32 3.24 -15.31
N TYR A 97 -3.19 3.97 -14.59
CA TYR A 97 -3.17 4.08 -13.13
C TYR A 97 -4.35 3.37 -12.44
N LEU A 98 -4.09 2.89 -11.22
CA LEU A 98 -5.11 2.56 -10.22
C LEU A 98 -5.20 3.71 -9.21
N ILE A 99 -6.33 4.41 -9.20
CA ILE A 99 -6.58 5.52 -8.27
C ILE A 99 -7.38 4.99 -7.10
N PHE A 100 -7.00 5.33 -5.88
CA PHE A 100 -7.74 4.96 -4.67
C PHE A 100 -7.73 6.08 -3.65
N ARG A 101 -8.73 6.06 -2.77
CA ARG A 101 -8.79 6.96 -1.63
C ARG A 101 -8.27 6.25 -0.40
N PHE A 102 -7.39 6.91 0.33
CA PHE A 102 -6.82 6.39 1.56
C PHE A 102 -6.97 7.40 2.69
N ASN A 103 -7.37 6.90 3.85
CA ASN A 103 -7.36 7.69 5.06
C ASN A 103 -6.35 7.10 6.04
N THR A 104 -5.44 7.94 6.53
CA THR A 104 -4.45 7.54 7.54
C THR A 104 -5.06 7.53 8.93
N ASN A 105 -5.99 8.44 9.24
CA ASN A 105 -6.73 8.49 10.50
C ASN A 105 -8.06 9.25 10.34
N ASP A 106 -9.03 9.02 11.22
CA ASP A 106 -10.37 9.65 11.12
C ASP A 106 -10.37 11.19 11.13
N LYS A 107 -9.26 11.81 11.52
CA LYS A 107 -9.10 13.27 11.61
C LYS A 107 -8.39 13.89 10.40
N THR A 108 -7.77 13.09 9.53
CA THR A 108 -7.09 13.58 8.33
C THR A 108 -8.01 13.59 7.13
N PRO A 109 -7.88 14.59 6.23
CA PRO A 109 -8.58 14.55 4.96
C PRO A 109 -8.16 13.29 4.18
N GLN A 110 -9.13 12.65 3.53
CA GLN A 110 -8.86 11.52 2.65
C GLN A 110 -7.88 11.95 1.56
N LYS A 111 -6.76 11.25 1.48
CA LYS A 111 -5.76 11.46 0.43
C LYS A 111 -6.13 10.63 -0.78
N VAL A 112 -6.04 11.24 -1.96
CA VAL A 112 -6.21 10.53 -3.24
C VAL A 112 -4.84 10.09 -3.72
N ARG A 113 -4.66 8.79 -3.96
CA ARG A 113 -3.41 8.21 -4.41
C ARG A 113 -3.60 7.48 -5.72
N GLY A 114 -2.55 7.44 -6.52
CA GLY A 114 -2.49 6.79 -7.81
C GLY A 114 -1.32 5.83 -7.84
N ILE A 115 -1.55 4.60 -8.28
CA ILE A 115 -0.49 3.61 -8.48
C ILE A 115 -0.36 3.40 -9.99
N TRP A 116 0.82 3.71 -10.51
CA TRP A 116 1.21 3.32 -11.86
C TRP A 116 1.75 1.89 -11.83
N PHE A 117 1.43 1.11 -12.85
CA PHE A 117 1.92 -0.25 -13.02
C PHE A 117 2.79 -0.35 -14.25
N HIS A 118 3.90 -1.07 -14.15
CA HIS A 118 4.73 -1.35 -15.31
C HIS A 118 4.06 -2.31 -16.31
N ASP A 119 3.28 -3.27 -15.81
CA ASP A 119 2.53 -4.24 -16.63
C ASP A 119 1.01 -4.09 -16.39
N ASP A 120 0.29 -3.81 -17.48
CA ASP A 120 -1.18 -3.70 -17.48
C ASP A 120 -1.88 -5.02 -17.09
N LYS A 121 -1.27 -6.17 -17.39
CA LYS A 121 -1.80 -7.48 -16.99
C LYS A 121 -1.75 -7.64 -15.49
N GLU A 122 -0.67 -7.20 -14.84
CA GLU A 122 -0.55 -7.22 -13.39
C GLU A 122 -1.55 -6.25 -12.76
N ARG A 123 -1.70 -5.04 -13.30
CA ARG A 123 -2.71 -4.07 -12.86
C ARG A 123 -4.11 -4.67 -12.84
N ASN A 124 -4.54 -5.28 -13.94
CA ASN A 124 -5.88 -5.86 -14.07
C ASN A 124 -6.09 -7.02 -13.08
N LYS A 125 -5.07 -7.86 -12.86
CA LYS A 125 -5.12 -8.93 -11.83
C LYS A 125 -5.27 -8.34 -10.42
N ILE A 126 -4.47 -7.33 -10.07
CA ILE A 126 -4.53 -6.69 -8.76
C ILE A 126 -5.90 -6.04 -8.51
N VAL A 127 -6.45 -5.34 -9.50
CA VAL A 127 -7.80 -4.75 -9.41
C VAL A 127 -8.85 -5.83 -9.12
N GLN A 128 -8.85 -6.92 -9.86
CA GLN A 128 -9.79 -8.03 -9.63
C GLN A 128 -9.64 -8.65 -8.23
N ILE A 129 -8.41 -8.76 -7.73
CA ILE A 129 -8.13 -9.29 -6.39
C ILE A 129 -8.63 -8.32 -5.32
N LEU A 130 -8.38 -7.02 -5.48
CA LEU A 130 -8.87 -5.99 -4.57
C LEU A 130 -10.40 -5.94 -4.53
N ASP A 131 -11.07 -6.01 -5.69
CA ASP A 131 -12.53 -6.07 -5.77
C ASP A 131 -13.09 -7.29 -5.04
N LYS A 132 -12.49 -8.47 -5.25
CA LYS A 132 -12.87 -9.69 -4.54
C LYS A 132 -12.64 -9.57 -3.03
N ALA A 133 -11.52 -8.98 -2.61
CA ALA A 133 -11.22 -8.78 -1.20
C ALA A 133 -12.24 -7.84 -0.54
N VAL A 134 -12.54 -6.70 -1.14
CA VAL A 134 -13.54 -5.74 -0.62
C VAL A 134 -14.95 -6.35 -0.57
N LYS A 135 -15.36 -7.08 -1.61
CA LYS A 135 -16.63 -7.82 -1.62
C LYS A 135 -16.70 -8.92 -0.55
N SER A 136 -15.60 -9.63 -0.32
CA SER A 136 -15.52 -10.64 0.75
C SER A 136 -15.69 -9.99 2.13
N LEU A 137 -15.14 -8.79 2.33
CA LEU A 137 -15.34 -8.03 3.58
C LEU A 137 -16.79 -7.56 3.77
N SER A 138 -17.51 -7.23 2.70
CA SER A 138 -18.93 -6.87 2.80
C SER A 138 -19.82 -8.08 3.10
N MET A 139 -19.55 -9.24 2.49
CA MET A 139 -20.35 -10.46 2.67
C MET A 139 -20.11 -11.15 4.01
N ALA A 140 -18.90 -11.08 4.58
CA ALA A 140 -18.56 -11.72 5.86
C ALA A 140 -19.24 -11.09 7.10
N VAL A 141 -20.22 -10.20 6.94
CA VAL A 141 -21.06 -9.68 8.03
C VAL A 141 -22.51 -10.17 7.96
N GLU A 142 -22.88 -10.96 6.95
CA GLU A 142 -24.08 -11.80 6.99
C GLU A 142 -23.72 -13.22 7.47
N GLU A 143 -23.16 -13.31 8.67
CA GLU A 143 -23.25 -14.55 9.46
C GLU A 143 -24.36 -14.33 10.49
N PRO A 144 -25.44 -15.13 10.45
CA PRO A 144 -26.64 -14.90 11.23
C PRO A 144 -26.35 -14.99 12.74
N ALA A 145 -26.81 -13.97 13.45
CA ALA A 145 -26.88 -13.97 14.89
C ALA A 145 -27.76 -15.12 15.40
N ALA A 146 -27.10 -16.14 15.96
CA ALA A 146 -27.58 -17.12 16.95
C ALA A 146 -28.77 -18.05 16.58
N PRO A 147 -28.76 -19.26 17.15
CA PRO A 147 -29.78 -19.53 18.15
C PRO A 147 -29.16 -19.68 19.53
N LYS A 148 -29.59 -18.82 20.46
CA LYS A 148 -29.44 -19.06 21.89
C LYS A 148 -30.26 -20.31 22.24
N THR A 149 -29.59 -21.42 22.52
CA THR A 149 -30.21 -22.55 23.25
C THR A 149 -29.75 -22.51 24.70
N GLN A 150 -30.66 -22.12 25.57
CA GLN A 150 -30.82 -22.60 26.94
C GLN A 150 -32.34 -22.69 27.19
N PRO A 151 -32.87 -23.54 28.08
CA PRO A 151 -32.22 -24.12 29.26
C PRO A 151 -32.46 -25.63 29.47
N VAL A 152 -31.70 -26.28 30.35
CA VAL A 152 -32.22 -27.01 31.52
C VAL A 152 -31.09 -27.47 32.46
N ASP A 153 -31.38 -27.32 33.75
CA ASP A 153 -30.61 -27.68 34.95
C ASP A 153 -29.96 -29.07 34.98
N LYS A 154 -28.77 -29.14 35.61
CA LYS A 154 -28.53 -29.94 36.83
C LYS A 154 -27.10 -29.76 37.38
N THR A 155 -27.06 -29.17 38.59
CA THR A 155 -26.33 -29.64 39.80
C THR A 155 -24.79 -29.47 39.91
N GLU A 156 -24.38 -29.14 41.15
CA GLU A 156 -23.03 -29.20 41.78
C GLU A 156 -22.07 -28.04 41.44
N ALA A 157 -22.05 -26.93 42.19
CA ALA A 157 -21.63 -26.79 43.59
C ALA A 157 -20.29 -27.48 43.90
N ALA A 158 -19.19 -26.72 43.84
CA ALA A 158 -17.98 -26.76 44.68
C ALA A 158 -16.69 -26.49 43.88
N ALA A 159 -16.29 -25.22 43.77
CA ALA A 159 -14.87 -24.87 43.53
C ALA A 159 -14.50 -23.41 43.89
N SER A 160 -15.43 -22.59 44.39
CA SER A 160 -15.10 -21.31 45.04
C SER A 160 -14.82 -21.52 46.53
N LEU A 161 -13.73 -22.24 46.88
CA LEU A 161 -13.25 -22.28 48.28
C LEU A 161 -11.76 -22.65 48.46
N MET A 162 -10.88 -22.34 47.51
CA MET A 162 -9.42 -22.58 47.67
C MET A 162 -8.59 -21.33 47.35
N ALA A 163 -9.10 -20.15 47.76
CA ALA A 163 -8.39 -18.87 47.69
C ALA A 163 -7.99 -18.32 49.08
N ALA A 164 -8.05 -19.13 50.13
CA ALA A 164 -7.62 -18.73 51.46
C ALA A 164 -7.05 -19.93 52.20
N LEU A 165 -5.72 -20.08 52.23
CA LEU A 165 -4.91 -20.55 53.36
C LEU A 165 -3.46 -20.88 52.93
N LYS A 166 -2.50 -20.36 53.73
CA LYS A 166 -1.02 -20.50 53.70
C LYS A 166 -0.32 -19.46 52.82
N ILE A 167 0.21 -18.33 53.30
CA ILE A 167 1.09 -18.03 54.46
C ILE A 167 2.37 -18.88 54.48
N GLY A 168 3.50 -18.22 54.20
CA GLY A 168 4.73 -18.36 55.01
C GLY A 168 6.03 -18.78 54.30
N GLY A 169 6.97 -17.82 54.18
CA GLY A 169 8.44 -17.97 54.30
C GLY A 169 9.20 -18.59 53.11
N SER A 170 10.13 -17.93 52.38
CA SER A 170 11.36 -17.16 52.69
C SER A 170 12.68 -17.94 52.43
N ASN A 171 13.66 -17.22 51.85
CA ASN A 171 15.12 -17.47 51.66
C ASN A 171 15.59 -18.21 50.39
N GLN A 172 16.24 -17.50 49.45
CA GLN A 172 17.65 -16.99 49.38
C GLN A 172 18.65 -18.10 49.00
N THR A 173 19.38 -18.04 47.88
CA THR A 173 20.68 -17.36 47.70
C THR A 173 21.04 -17.33 46.18
N ALA A 174 21.45 -16.19 45.58
CA ALA A 174 22.83 -15.71 45.30
C ALA A 174 23.67 -16.68 44.42
N GLN A 175 24.53 -16.33 43.45
CA GLN A 175 25.12 -15.12 42.85
C GLN A 175 25.82 -15.63 41.56
N SER A 176 26.03 -14.87 40.49
CA SER A 176 27.35 -14.28 40.18
C SER A 176 27.31 -13.43 38.89
N THR A 177 28.06 -12.34 38.98
CA THR A 177 28.38 -11.23 38.08
C THR A 177 29.40 -11.55 36.99
N SER A 178 29.35 -10.85 35.83
CA SER A 178 30.45 -9.97 35.32
C SER A 178 30.24 -9.53 33.86
N GLU A 179 30.18 -8.21 33.61
CA GLU A 179 30.68 -7.57 32.37
C GLU A 179 32.21 -7.34 32.50
N PRO A 180 32.98 -7.14 31.41
CA PRO A 180 33.19 -5.76 30.93
C PRO A 180 33.37 -5.56 29.41
N ASN A 181 33.06 -4.32 29.02
CA ASN A 181 33.31 -3.51 27.82
C ASN A 181 34.65 -3.73 27.03
N SER A 182 34.63 -3.57 25.68
CA SER A 182 35.59 -2.78 24.84
C SER A 182 35.40 -2.95 23.30
N GLN A 183 35.25 -1.84 22.56
CA GLN A 183 35.63 -1.62 21.13
C GLN A 183 37.13 -1.23 21.02
N PRO A 184 37.85 -0.98 19.87
CA PRO A 184 37.42 -0.60 18.49
C PRO A 184 38.31 -1.08 17.27
N GLN A 185 38.00 -0.56 16.05
CA GLN A 185 38.80 -0.46 14.77
C GLN A 185 38.82 -1.69 13.83
N ARG A 186 38.88 -1.62 12.47
CA ARG A 186 39.21 -0.58 11.46
C ARG A 186 38.68 -0.98 10.04
N GLN A 187 38.50 0.01 9.13
CA GLN A 187 38.19 -0.12 7.68
C GLN A 187 39.36 -0.73 6.84
N PRO A 188 39.12 -1.08 5.56
CA PRO A 188 39.51 -0.18 4.46
C PRO A 188 38.46 0.02 3.33
N GLN A 189 38.62 1.14 2.60
CA GLN A 189 37.85 1.65 1.45
C GLN A 189 38.03 0.84 0.14
N ALA A 190 37.02 0.91 -0.74
CA ALA A 190 37.21 1.00 -2.20
C ALA A 190 36.00 1.70 -2.87
N GLN A 191 36.29 2.71 -3.68
CA GLN A 191 35.37 3.54 -4.47
C GLN A 191 34.98 2.86 -5.78
N THR A 192 33.72 2.97 -6.25
CA THR A 192 33.39 3.29 -7.66
C THR A 192 31.89 3.61 -7.89
N GLN A 193 31.65 4.89 -8.23
CA GLN A 193 30.73 5.44 -9.25
C GLN A 193 29.20 5.25 -9.14
N GLU A 194 28.54 6.34 -8.76
CA GLU A 194 27.13 6.65 -9.07
C GLU A 194 26.94 6.95 -10.56
N PRO A 195 25.94 6.38 -11.25
CA PRO A 195 25.44 6.97 -12.48
C PRO A 195 24.58 8.20 -12.12
N ASN A 196 25.23 9.35 -12.28
CA ASN A 196 24.68 10.68 -12.57
C ASN A 196 23.24 10.62 -13.11
N VAL A 197 22.24 10.93 -12.28
CA VAL A 197 20.89 11.27 -12.74
C VAL A 197 20.99 12.65 -13.36
N GLN A 198 21.25 12.64 -14.65
CA GLN A 198 21.32 13.83 -15.48
C GLN A 198 20.02 14.62 -15.29
N ASN A 199 20.16 15.83 -14.75
CA ASN A 199 19.14 16.87 -14.78
C ASN A 199 18.36 16.76 -16.10
N MET A 200 17.06 16.44 -16.06
CA MET A 200 16.15 16.72 -17.16
C MET A 200 16.06 18.23 -17.30
N VAL A 201 17.12 18.84 -17.85
CA VAL A 201 16.99 20.11 -18.54
C VAL A 201 16.06 19.78 -19.70
N LEU A 202 14.79 20.15 -19.58
CA LEU A 202 13.89 20.20 -20.72
C LEU A 202 14.50 21.19 -21.71
N ASP A 203 15.35 20.70 -22.58
CA ASP A 203 15.94 21.50 -23.64
C ASP A 203 14.81 22.07 -24.48
N LYS A 204 14.95 23.34 -24.89
CA LYS A 204 13.93 24.08 -25.65
C LYS A 204 13.50 23.28 -26.89
N LYS A 205 14.41 22.56 -27.54
CA LYS A 205 14.09 21.71 -28.69
C LYS A 205 13.30 20.46 -28.29
N SER A 206 13.60 19.84 -27.14
CA SER A 206 12.88 18.68 -26.63
C SER A 206 11.45 19.03 -26.24
N LEU A 207 11.26 20.19 -25.62
CA LEU A 207 9.93 20.73 -25.34
C LEU A 207 9.17 21.06 -26.64
N GLN A 208 9.84 21.70 -27.60
CA GLN A 208 9.25 22.03 -28.89
C GLN A 208 8.81 20.78 -29.65
N LEU A 209 9.64 19.73 -29.70
CA LEU A 209 9.30 18.45 -30.36
C LEU A 209 8.13 17.76 -29.67
N SER A 210 8.09 17.78 -28.33
CA SER A 210 6.95 17.23 -27.57
C SER A 210 5.66 17.99 -27.88
N LEU A 211 5.72 19.33 -27.93
CA LEU A 211 4.58 20.17 -28.31
C LEU A 211 4.13 19.94 -29.76
N MET A 212 5.06 19.78 -30.71
CA MET A 212 4.70 19.48 -32.09
C MET A 212 4.08 18.08 -32.23
N SER A 213 4.56 17.09 -31.46
CA SER A 213 3.96 15.76 -31.39
C SER A 213 2.54 15.81 -30.81
N LEU A 214 2.34 16.57 -29.73
CA LEU A 214 1.02 16.76 -29.11
C LEU A 214 0.04 17.46 -30.05
N LEU A 215 0.51 18.40 -30.88
CA LEU A 215 -0.32 19.07 -31.89
C LEU A 215 -0.72 18.17 -33.06
N GLN A 216 -0.07 17.01 -33.24
CA GLN A 216 -0.46 16.01 -34.23
C GLN A 216 -1.52 15.03 -33.70
N GLU A 217 -1.79 15.03 -32.39
CA GLU A 217 -2.84 14.21 -31.81
C GLU A 217 -4.21 14.89 -31.96
N ASP A 218 -5.09 14.32 -32.77
CA ASP A 218 -6.45 14.83 -33.00
C ASP A 218 -7.23 15.06 -31.69
N LYS A 219 -7.03 14.16 -30.71
CA LYS A 219 -7.64 14.27 -29.37
C LYS A 219 -7.20 15.52 -28.61
N PHE A 220 -5.93 15.92 -28.74
CA PHE A 220 -5.43 17.12 -28.10
C PHE A 220 -6.04 18.36 -28.75
N LEU A 221 -6.10 18.40 -30.08
CA LEU A 221 -6.75 19.48 -30.83
C LEU A 221 -8.24 19.60 -30.48
N ASP A 222 -8.95 18.48 -30.34
CA ASP A 222 -10.36 18.46 -29.92
C ASP A 222 -10.56 19.07 -28.54
N ILE A 223 -9.68 18.76 -27.58
CA ILE A 223 -9.73 19.32 -26.23
C ILE A 223 -9.48 20.82 -26.24
N ILE A 224 -8.49 21.29 -26.99
CA ILE A 224 -8.19 22.72 -27.12
C ILE A 224 -9.34 23.45 -27.82
N HIS A 225 -9.89 22.88 -28.89
CA HIS A 225 -11.03 23.44 -29.61
C HIS A 225 -12.28 23.52 -28.71
N ALA A 226 -12.58 22.47 -27.95
CA ALA A 226 -13.70 22.47 -27.00
C ALA A 226 -13.56 23.58 -25.95
N GLN A 227 -12.35 23.80 -25.42
CA GLN A 227 -12.10 24.89 -24.47
C GLN A 227 -12.20 26.27 -25.13
N TYR A 228 -11.66 26.44 -26.34
CA TYR A 228 -11.78 27.68 -27.09
C TYR A 228 -13.25 28.03 -27.34
N VAL A 229 -14.05 27.09 -27.83
CA VAL A 229 -15.49 27.29 -28.08
C VAL A 229 -16.22 27.67 -26.80
N LYS A 230 -15.90 27.03 -25.68
CA LYS A 230 -16.49 27.35 -24.37
C LYS A 230 -16.20 28.79 -23.96
N VAL A 231 -14.95 29.24 -24.09
CA VAL A 231 -14.54 30.61 -23.74
C VAL A 231 -15.12 31.65 -24.71
N ALA A 232 -15.14 31.34 -26.00
CA ALA A 232 -15.74 32.21 -27.02
C ALA A 232 -17.25 32.41 -26.77
N LYS A 233 -17.98 31.34 -26.46
CA LYS A 233 -19.40 31.42 -26.07
C LYS A 233 -19.61 32.21 -24.79
N ALA A 234 -18.77 32.02 -23.77
CA ALA A 234 -18.85 32.77 -22.53
C ALA A 234 -18.62 34.28 -22.75
N ARG A 235 -17.70 34.67 -23.63
CA ARG A 235 -17.44 36.06 -24.01
C ARG A 235 -18.57 36.67 -24.84
N ALA A 236 -19.14 35.91 -25.77
CA ALA A 236 -20.31 36.35 -26.54
C ALA A 236 -21.53 36.59 -25.63
N ALA A 237 -21.73 35.73 -24.62
CA ALA A 237 -22.81 35.88 -23.64
C ALA A 237 -22.63 37.09 -22.71
N SER A 238 -21.38 37.46 -22.38
CA SER A 238 -21.08 38.62 -21.54
C SER A 238 -20.99 39.94 -22.32
N GLY A 239 -20.83 39.91 -23.64
CA GLY A 239 -20.89 41.09 -24.51
C GLY A 239 -22.31 41.56 -24.86
N ASN A 240 -23.34 40.74 -24.61
CA ASN A 240 -24.74 41.02 -24.97
C ASN A 240 -25.58 41.59 -23.80
N GLN A 241 -24.91 41.99 -22.71
CA GLN A 241 -25.52 42.56 -21.49
C GLN A 241 -25.10 44.03 -21.24
N LYS A 242 -24.68 44.77 -22.27
CA LYS A 242 -24.44 46.21 -22.19
C LYS A 242 -25.34 46.97 -23.14
#